data_AF-A0A383DIB8-F1
#
_entry.id   AF-A0A383DIB8-F1
#
_cell.length_a   1.000
_cell.length_b   1.000
_cell.length_c   1.000
_cell.angle_alpha   90.00
_cell.angle_beta   90.00
_cell.angle_gamma   90.00
#
_symmetry.space_group_name_H-M   'P 1'
#
loop_
_entity.id
_entity.type
_entity.pdbx_description
1 polymer ?
#
loop_
_entity_poly.entity_id
_entity_poly.type
_entity_poly.pdbx_seq_one_letter_code
_entity_poly.pdbx_strand_id
1 'polypeptide(L)'
;VPLRFAVYFNSLIAEIHKKSMSYRYLEHSTDAFIEVKAKTLEEAFLVAGKSVVETIIDLKNIQEIEEKSVKVKGRNLLNLLYNWLEEIVTITITDGFAIKNFSVNIKKNDGYEIISKI
;
A
#
# COMPACT_ATOMS: atom_id res chain seq x y z
N VAL A 1 -21.26 3.66 19.26
CA VAL A 1 -20.12 4.47 18.79
C VAL A 1 -18.96 4.22 19.75
N PRO A 2 -17.89 3.49 19.40
CA PRO A 2 -16.74 3.43 20.27
C PRO A 2 -15.81 4.62 20.00
N LEU A 3 -15.49 5.32 21.07
CA LEU A 3 -14.55 6.42 21.18
C LEU A 3 -13.13 5.89 20.87
N ARG A 4 -12.43 6.46 19.88
CA ARG A 4 -10.99 6.22 19.67
C ARG A 4 -10.20 7.36 20.29
N PHE A 5 -9.45 7.08 21.35
CA PHE A 5 -8.38 7.94 21.83
C PHE A 5 -7.06 7.49 21.18
N ALA A 6 -6.30 8.43 20.64
CA ALA A 6 -4.89 8.24 20.31
C ALA A 6 -4.06 9.08 21.29
N VAL A 7 -3.15 8.42 22.00
CA VAL A 7 -2.22 9.05 22.95
C VAL A 7 -1.03 9.58 22.15
N TYR A 8 -0.78 10.89 22.21
CA TYR A 8 0.43 11.51 21.69
C TYR A 8 1.56 11.43 22.72
N PHE A 9 2.72 10.88 22.36
CA PHE A 9 3.91 10.90 23.20
C PHE A 9 4.96 11.91 22.71
N ASN A 10 4.99 13.04 23.43
CA ASN A 10 6.10 13.94 23.79
C ASN A 10 7.19 14.33 22.76
N SER A 11 7.04 15.55 22.24
CA SER A 11 8.11 16.41 21.69
C SER A 11 9.16 16.86 22.74
N LEU A 12 8.96 16.57 24.03
CA LEU A 12 9.75 17.17 25.12
C LEU A 12 11.09 16.46 25.41
N ILE A 13 11.23 15.17 25.05
CA ILE A 13 12.45 14.40 25.34
C ILE A 13 13.58 14.71 24.34
N ALA A 14 13.25 15.15 23.12
CA ALA A 14 14.22 15.44 22.07
C ALA A 14 15.08 16.69 22.36
N GLU A 15 14.62 17.60 23.21
CA GLU A 15 15.28 18.89 23.45
C GLU A 15 16.51 18.78 24.38
N ILE A 16 16.58 17.72 25.20
CA ILE A 16 17.62 17.55 26.24
C ILE A 16 18.96 17.02 25.67
N HIS A 17 18.96 16.43 24.47
CA HIS A 17 20.14 15.75 23.90
C HIS A 17 20.82 16.49 22.73
N LYS A 18 20.63 17.81 22.63
CA LYS A 18 21.32 18.66 21.65
C LYS A 18 22.75 19.00 22.11
N LYS A 19 23.58 17.98 22.38
CA LYS A 19 25.03 18.13 22.61
C LYS A 19 25.78 17.37 21.52
N SER A 20 26.57 18.14 20.75
CA SER A 20 27.37 17.79 19.56
C SER A 20 27.48 16.30 19.19
N MET A 21 26.72 15.87 18.18
CA MET A 21 27.04 14.69 17.37
C MET A 21 26.81 15.01 15.90
N SER A 22 27.69 14.53 15.02
CA SER A 22 27.73 14.74 13.56
C SER A 22 26.64 14.00 12.78
N TYR A 23 25.60 13.51 13.46
CA TYR A 23 24.49 12.81 12.85
C TYR A 23 23.18 13.32 13.44
N ARG A 24 22.15 13.34 12.60
CA ARG A 24 20.76 13.61 13.01
C ARG A 24 19.98 12.33 12.78
N TYR A 25 19.30 11.84 13.82
CA TYR A 25 18.28 10.83 13.62
C TYR A 25 17.17 11.42 12.76
N LEU A 26 16.95 10.83 11.59
CA LEU A 26 15.77 11.09 10.80
C LEU A 26 14.62 10.28 11.43
N GLU A 27 13.42 10.84 11.44
CA GLU A 27 12.23 10.04 11.74
C GLU A 27 12.16 8.92 10.71
N HIS A 28 12.34 7.68 11.17
CA HIS A 28 12.11 6.49 10.39
C HIS A 28 10.78 5.89 10.85
N SER A 29 9.70 6.33 10.22
CA SER A 29 8.46 5.56 10.22
C SER A 29 8.69 4.35 9.33
N THR A 30 8.94 3.19 9.93
CA THR A 30 9.25 1.95 9.20
C THR A 30 8.06 1.43 8.42
N ASP A 31 6.85 1.60 8.97
CA ASP A 31 5.62 1.05 8.42
C ASP A 31 4.63 2.15 8.06
N ALA A 32 3.94 1.96 6.92
CA ALA A 32 2.79 2.76 6.53
C ALA A 32 1.51 2.06 7.00
N PHE A 33 0.67 2.79 7.76
CA PHE A 33 -0.68 2.34 8.09
C PHE A 33 -1.69 3.00 7.16
N ILE A 34 -2.39 2.19 6.38
CA ILE A 34 -3.31 2.66 5.35
C ILE A 34 -4.74 2.21 5.69
N GLU A 35 -5.64 3.18 5.86
CA GLU A 35 -7.08 2.93 5.92
C GLU A 35 -7.69 3.22 4.54
N VAL A 36 -8.36 2.23 3.96
CA VAL A 36 -9.05 2.36 2.68
C VAL A 36 -10.56 2.44 2.91
N LYS A 37 -11.21 3.42 2.29
CA LYS A 37 -12.68 3.55 2.23
C LYS A 37 -13.12 3.52 0.78
N ALA A 38 -14.08 2.65 0.49
CA ALA A 38 -14.60 2.43 -0.85
C ALA A 38 -16.07 1.97 -0.78
N LYS A 39 -16.79 2.07 -1.89
CA LYS A 39 -18.19 1.67 -2.00
C LYS A 39 -18.35 0.18 -2.30
N THR A 40 -17.38 -0.40 -3.01
CA THR A 40 -17.36 -1.83 -3.36
C THR A 40 -16.06 -2.49 -2.92
N LEU A 41 -16.07 -3.83 -2.90
CA LEU A 41 -14.90 -4.63 -2.55
C LEU A 41 -13.78 -4.45 -3.58
N GLU A 42 -14.12 -4.47 -4.87
CA GLU A 42 -13.18 -4.25 -5.97
C GLU A 42 -12.55 -2.87 -5.89
N GLU A 43 -13.33 -1.82 -5.60
CA GLU A 43 -12.83 -0.47 -5.39
C GLU A 43 -11.90 -0.41 -4.17
N ALA A 44 -12.21 -1.14 -3.08
CA ALA A 44 -11.33 -1.21 -1.92
C ALA A 44 -9.96 -1.83 -2.26
N PHE A 45 -9.95 -2.94 -3.02
CA PHE A 45 -8.70 -3.60 -3.43
C PHE A 45 -7.90 -2.77 -4.44
N LEU A 46 -8.60 -2.06 -5.33
CA LEU A 46 -8.00 -1.11 -6.27
C LEU A 46 -7.30 0.02 -5.51
N VAL A 47 -8.00 0.67 -4.59
CA VAL A 47 -7.44 1.79 -3.81
C VAL A 47 -6.31 1.31 -2.90
N ALA A 48 -6.42 0.11 -2.34
CA ALA A 48 -5.34 -0.50 -1.56
C ALA A 48 -4.07 -0.73 -2.41
N GLY A 49 -4.20 -1.32 -3.61
CA GLY A 49 -3.05 -1.50 -4.52
C GLY A 49 -2.42 -0.17 -4.91
N LYS A 50 -3.24 0.83 -5.24
CA LYS A 50 -2.78 2.18 -5.56
C LYS A 50 -2.03 2.83 -4.41
N SER A 51 -2.53 2.70 -3.18
CA SER A 51 -1.88 3.26 -2.00
C SER A 51 -0.49 2.69 -1.75
N VAL A 52 -0.27 1.41 -2.05
CA VAL A 52 1.05 0.78 -1.96
C VAL A 52 2.01 1.39 -2.96
N VAL A 53 1.58 1.64 -4.21
CA VAL A 53 2.44 2.29 -5.19
C VAL A 53 2.76 3.73 -4.78
N GLU A 54 1.78 4.48 -4.27
CA GLU A 54 1.98 5.85 -3.78
C GLU A 54 2.99 5.95 -2.62
N THR A 55 3.16 4.86 -1.84
CA THR A 55 4.24 4.80 -0.81
C THR A 55 5.64 4.62 -1.39
N ILE A 56 5.75 4.16 -2.65
CA ILE A 56 7.02 3.85 -3.32
C ILE A 56 7.38 4.96 -4.33
N ILE A 57 6.43 5.40 -5.15
CA ILE A 57 6.63 6.33 -6.27
C ILE A 57 5.48 7.35 -6.34
N ASP A 58 5.79 8.62 -6.59
CA ASP A 58 4.77 9.63 -6.91
C ASP A 58 4.15 9.35 -8.30
N LEU A 59 2.86 8.98 -8.30
CA LEU A 59 2.10 8.63 -9.50
C LEU A 59 2.06 9.74 -10.56
N LYS A 60 2.27 11.01 -10.19
CA LYS A 60 2.32 12.13 -11.14
C LYS A 60 3.48 12.00 -12.12
N ASN A 61 4.54 11.31 -11.71
CA ASN A 61 5.75 11.12 -12.52
C ASN A 61 5.69 9.85 -13.39
N ILE A 62 4.61 9.08 -13.32
CA ILE A 62 4.44 7.85 -14.09
C ILE A 62 3.72 8.15 -15.40
N GLN A 63 4.27 7.66 -16.51
CA GLN A 63 3.66 7.68 -17.84
C GLN A 63 3.22 6.25 -18.22
N GLU A 64 1.98 6.12 -18.68
CA GLU A 64 1.44 4.85 -19.17
C GLU A 64 1.93 4.58 -20.60
N ILE A 65 2.82 3.60 -20.73
CA ILE A 65 3.41 3.18 -22.01
C ILE A 65 3.15 1.70 -22.33
N GLU A 66 2.78 0.90 -21.33
CA GLU A 66 2.52 -0.54 -21.44
C GLU A 66 1.45 -0.93 -20.40
N GLU A 67 0.68 -1.99 -20.69
CA GLU A 67 -0.29 -2.60 -19.76
C GLU A 67 0.11 -4.05 -19.48
N LYS A 68 0.01 -4.50 -18.22
CA LYS A 68 0.22 -5.89 -17.81
C LYS A 68 -1.05 -6.49 -17.20
N SER A 69 -1.25 -7.78 -17.45
CA SER A 69 -2.31 -8.55 -16.80
C SER A 69 -1.78 -9.27 -15.58
N VAL A 70 -2.44 -9.06 -14.44
CA VAL A 70 -2.08 -9.67 -13.16
C VAL A 70 -3.20 -10.58 -12.69
N LYS A 71 -2.83 -11.74 -12.17
CA LYS A 71 -3.78 -12.75 -11.70
C LYS A 71 -3.34 -13.31 -10.37
N VAL A 72 -4.16 -13.06 -9.34
CA VAL A 72 -3.85 -13.47 -7.96
C VAL A 72 -4.99 -14.32 -7.42
N LYS A 73 -4.66 -15.37 -6.66
CA LYS A 73 -5.63 -16.24 -5.98
C LYS A 73 -5.47 -16.14 -4.47
N GLY A 74 -6.56 -16.35 -3.75
CA GLY A 74 -6.55 -16.39 -2.29
C GLY A 74 -7.62 -17.34 -1.76
N ARG A 75 -7.33 -18.01 -0.64
CA ARG A 75 -8.27 -18.94 0.01
C ARG A 75 -9.45 -18.21 0.67
N ASN A 76 -9.24 -16.96 1.07
CA ASN A 76 -10.24 -16.05 1.63
C ASN A 76 -9.86 -14.60 1.27
N LEU A 77 -10.71 -13.63 1.62
CA LEU A 77 -10.49 -12.22 1.27
C LEU A 77 -9.21 -11.62 1.88
N LEU A 78 -8.86 -11.99 3.11
CA LEU A 78 -7.64 -11.50 3.77
C LEU A 78 -6.37 -12.00 3.05
N ASN A 79 -6.34 -13.29 2.73
CA ASN A 79 -5.23 -13.87 1.97
C ASN A 79 -5.18 -13.34 0.54
N LEU A 80 -6.34 -13.11 -0.09
CA LEU A 80 -6.40 -12.48 -1.41
C LEU A 80 -5.81 -11.07 -1.38
N LEU A 81 -6.15 -10.27 -0.36
CA LEU A 81 -5.62 -8.90 -0.20
C LEU A 81 -4.11 -8.94 0.03
N TYR A 82 -3.63 -9.82 0.92
CA TYR A 82 -2.20 -9.98 1.16
C TYR A 82 -1.45 -10.31 -0.14
N ASN A 83 -1.88 -11.36 -0.85
CA ASN A 83 -1.25 -11.77 -2.09
C ASN A 83 -1.34 -10.68 -3.17
N TRP A 84 -2.44 -9.92 -3.21
CA TRP A 84 -2.60 -8.80 -4.14
C TRP A 84 -1.59 -7.68 -3.88
N LEU A 85 -1.46 -7.24 -2.63
CA LEU A 85 -0.51 -6.19 -2.27
C LEU A 85 0.93 -6.65 -2.43
N GLU A 86 1.25 -7.89 -2.08
CA GLU A 86 2.57 -8.50 -2.30
C GLU A 86 2.94 -8.52 -3.78
N GLU A 87 2.01 -8.90 -4.66
CA GLU A 87 2.22 -8.89 -6.11
C GLU A 87 2.47 -7.47 -6.64
N ILE A 88 1.70 -6.47 -6.17
CA ILE A 88 1.93 -5.06 -6.55
C ILE A 88 3.30 -4.57 -6.10
N VAL A 89 3.74 -4.90 -4.89
CA VAL A 89 5.09 -4.58 -4.42
C VAL A 89 6.14 -5.27 -5.30
N THR A 90 5.95 -6.54 -5.61
CA THR A 90 6.89 -7.33 -6.43
C THR A 90 7.02 -6.71 -7.82
N ILE A 91 5.92 -6.42 -8.50
CA ILE A 91 5.92 -5.81 -9.84
C ILE A 91 6.55 -4.41 -9.79
N THR A 92 6.27 -3.62 -8.76
CA THR A 92 6.77 -2.25 -8.67
C THR A 92 8.27 -2.21 -8.35
N ILE A 93 8.72 -2.99 -7.38
CA ILE A 93 10.09 -2.93 -6.84
C ILE A 93 11.02 -3.92 -7.54
N THR A 94 10.58 -5.16 -7.71
CA THR A 94 11.44 -6.24 -8.24
C THR A 94 11.49 -6.19 -9.76
N ASP A 95 10.34 -6.06 -10.42
CA ASP A 95 10.29 -6.00 -11.88
C ASP A 95 10.59 -4.59 -12.43
N GLY A 96 10.59 -3.58 -11.54
CA GLY A 96 10.80 -2.18 -11.91
C GLY A 96 9.68 -1.59 -12.76
N PHE A 97 8.47 -2.14 -12.69
CA PHE A 97 7.32 -1.68 -13.48
C PHE A 97 6.49 -0.67 -12.69
N ALA A 98 6.53 0.59 -13.10
CA ALA A 98 5.81 1.67 -12.43
C ALA A 98 4.31 1.65 -12.80
N ILE A 99 3.45 1.25 -11.86
CA ILE A 99 2.01 1.11 -12.07
C ILE A 99 1.31 2.45 -11.82
N LYS A 100 0.47 2.90 -12.75
CA LYS A 100 -0.31 4.14 -12.58
C LYS A 100 -1.79 3.90 -12.33
N ASN A 101 -2.36 2.95 -13.06
CA ASN A 101 -3.78 2.66 -13.07
C ASN A 101 -4.02 1.18 -12.76
N PHE A 102 -5.21 0.90 -12.27
CA PHE A 102 -5.60 -0.44 -11.85
C PHE A 102 -7.01 -0.69 -12.33
N SER A 103 -7.25 -1.88 -12.86
CA SER A 103 -8.58 -2.47 -12.98
C SER A 103 -8.62 -3.68 -12.07
N VAL A 104 -9.61 -3.81 -11.19
CA VAL A 104 -9.72 -4.98 -10.30
C VAL A 104 -11.07 -5.65 -10.51
N ASN A 105 -11.05 -6.94 -10.85
CA ASN A 105 -12.23 -7.78 -10.87
C ASN A 105 -12.01 -8.97 -9.93
N ILE A 106 -12.91 -9.12 -8.95
CA ILE A 106 -12.86 -10.23 -7.98
C ILE A 106 -13.91 -11.27 -8.36
N LYS A 107 -13.49 -12.53 -8.46
CA LYS A 107 -14.38 -13.67 -8.67
C LYS A 107 -14.34 -14.60 -7.47
N LYS A 108 -15.51 -15.07 -7.06
CA LYS A 108 -15.65 -16.09 -6.01
C LYS A 108 -15.99 -17.43 -6.65
N ASN A 109 -15.12 -18.42 -6.44
CA ASN A 109 -15.29 -19.83 -6.84
C ASN A 109 -15.08 -20.71 -5.57
N ASP A 110 -14.26 -21.76 -5.65
CA ASP A 110 -13.75 -22.53 -4.48
C ASP A 110 -12.83 -21.70 -3.55
N GLY A 111 -12.50 -20.48 -3.97
CA GLY A 111 -11.79 -19.47 -3.21
C GLY A 111 -12.08 -18.09 -3.84
N TYR A 112 -11.10 -17.21 -3.81
CA TYR A 112 -11.17 -15.91 -4.46
C TYR A 112 -10.05 -15.75 -5.48
N GLU A 113 -10.34 -15.02 -6.55
CA GLU A 113 -9.39 -14.72 -7.61
C GLU A 113 -9.56 -13.26 -8.05
N ILE A 114 -8.44 -12.55 -8.18
CA ILE A 114 -8.36 -11.24 -8.81
C ILE A 114 -7.82 -11.42 -10.22
N ILE A 115 -8.50 -10.77 -11.16
CA ILE A 115 -7.99 -10.52 -12.50
C ILE A 115 -7.88 -9.01 -12.63
N SER A 116 -6.66 -8.53 -12.89
CA SER A 116 -6.35 -7.12 -12.93
C SER A 116 -5.56 -6.75 -14.18
N LYS A 117 -5.77 -5.51 -14.62
CA LYS A 117 -4.92 -4.82 -15.60
C LYS A 117 -4.26 -3.65 -14.89
N ILE A 118 -2.95 -3.52 -15.08
CA ILE A 118 -2.08 -2.51 -14.47
C ILE A 118 -1.19 -1.83 -15.50
#